data_AF-A0A7Y6Y969-F1
#
_entry.id   AF-A0A7Y6Y969-F1
#
_cell.length_a   1.000
_cell.length_b   1.000
_cell.length_c   1.000
_cell.angle_alpha   90.00
_cell.angle_beta   90.00
_cell.angle_gamma   90.00
#
_symmetry.space_group_name_H-M   'P 1'
#
loop_
_entity.id
_entity.type
_entity.pdbx_description
1 polymer ?
#
loop_
_entity_poly.entity_id
_entity_poly.type
_entity_poly.pdbx_seq_one_letter_code
_entity_poly.pdbx_strand_id
1 'polypeptide(L)'
;MISSKDLLVITGLSRATLNNYIRDGLLPKPVVRTGEEATQGAARLGFFPDDVVERVSEIRRLRKEGVSMADMPNSLTPLTSSEMVEWATAPKRERMYEPCSGHLARAKRRPTGKSVGELPRLTIESHSAPAYFVNNRLELIWWNESAERELLG
;
A
#
# COMPACT_ATOMS: atom_id res chain seq x y z
N MET A 1 7.66 -21.61 7.58
CA MET A 1 7.08 -20.52 6.78
C MET A 1 5.57 -20.66 6.80
N ILE A 2 4.87 -19.61 7.23
CA ILE A 2 3.42 -19.56 7.39
C ILE A 2 2.77 -18.70 6.30
N SER A 3 1.62 -19.12 5.77
CA SER A 3 0.90 -18.30 4.78
C SER A 3 0.23 -17.08 5.45
N SER A 4 0.03 -16.02 4.68
CA SER A 4 -0.69 -14.82 5.16
C SER A 4 -2.10 -15.15 5.66
N LYS A 5 -2.74 -16.17 5.07
CA LYS A 5 -4.08 -16.62 5.47
C LYS A 5 -4.03 -17.28 6.85
N ASP A 6 -3.10 -18.21 7.05
CA ASP A 6 -2.96 -18.95 8.30
C ASP A 6 -2.50 -18.04 9.43
N LEU A 7 -1.61 -17.09 9.14
CA LEU A 7 -1.14 -16.10 10.10
C LEU A 7 -2.29 -15.24 10.65
N LEU A 8 -3.25 -14.83 9.81
CA LEU A 8 -4.42 -14.07 10.25
C LEU A 8 -5.34 -14.91 11.15
N VAL A 9 -5.49 -16.21 10.85
CA VAL A 9 -6.30 -17.13 11.65
C VAL A 9 -5.66 -17.37 13.01
N ILE A 10 -4.36 -17.68 13.06
CA ILE A 10 -3.64 -17.98 14.31
C ILE A 10 -3.57 -16.74 15.21
N THR A 11 -3.21 -15.59 14.64
CA THR A 11 -3.03 -14.37 15.44
C THR A 11 -4.35 -13.66 15.73
N GLY A 12 -5.41 -13.90 14.95
CA GLY A 12 -6.65 -13.14 15.01
C GLY A 12 -6.50 -11.68 14.59
N LEU A 13 -5.45 -11.34 13.83
CA LEU A 13 -5.27 -10.00 13.28
C LEU A 13 -6.19 -9.76 12.09
N SER A 14 -6.59 -8.50 11.89
CA SER A 14 -7.20 -8.08 10.63
C SER A 14 -6.13 -7.91 9.54
N ARG A 15 -6.54 -8.04 8.27
CA ARG A 15 -5.68 -7.75 7.11
C ARG A 15 -5.11 -6.33 7.15
N ALA A 16 -5.91 -5.36 7.56
CA ALA A 16 -5.48 -3.97 7.68
C ALA A 16 -4.40 -3.79 8.75
N THR A 17 -4.55 -4.47 9.90
CA THR A 17 -3.56 -4.42 10.99
C THR A 17 -2.24 -5.06 10.57
N LEU A 18 -2.28 -6.21 9.89
CA LEU A 18 -1.08 -6.86 9.35
C LEU A 18 -0.33 -5.93 8.39
N ASN A 19 -1.05 -5.29 7.47
CA ASN A 19 -0.44 -4.36 6.51
C ASN A 19 0.12 -3.09 7.19
N ASN A 20 -0.56 -2.58 8.22
CA ASN A 20 -0.03 -1.47 9.01
C ASN A 20 1.28 -1.86 9.68
N TYR A 21 1.36 -3.05 10.29
CA TYR A 21 2.59 -3.51 10.92
C TYR A 21 3.75 -3.71 9.93
N ILE A 22 3.47 -4.14 8.70
CA ILE A 22 4.48 -4.21 7.63
C ILE A 22 4.92 -2.80 7.21
N ARG A 23 3.97 -1.87 7.05
CA ARG A 23 4.25 -0.47 6.67
C ARG A 23 5.08 0.25 7.73
N ASP A 24 4.77 0.02 8.99
CA ASP A 24 5.41 0.66 10.14
C ASP A 24 6.73 -0.04 10.51
N GLY A 25 7.17 -1.05 9.74
CA GLY A 25 8.43 -1.77 9.94
C GLY A 25 8.43 -2.72 11.15
N LEU A 26 7.27 -2.96 11.77
CA LEU A 26 7.12 -3.85 12.91
C LEU A 26 7.17 -5.33 12.51
N LEU A 27 6.78 -5.65 11.28
CA LEU A 27 6.85 -6.99 10.71
C LEU A 27 7.63 -7.00 9.39
N PRO A 28 8.32 -8.11 9.08
CA PRO A 28 8.99 -8.25 7.79
C PRO A 28 7.99 -8.28 6.64
N LYS A 29 8.42 -7.88 5.44
CA LYS A 29 7.61 -8.02 4.23
C LYS A 29 7.46 -9.51 3.87
N PRO A 30 6.27 -9.95 3.42
CA PRO A 30 6.09 -11.35 3.03
C PRO A 30 6.86 -11.68 1.76
N VAL A 31 7.35 -12.91 1.67
CA VAL A 31 7.80 -13.51 0.41
C VAL A 31 6.57 -13.87 -0.40
N VAL A 32 6.35 -13.15 -1.48
CA VAL A 32 5.16 -13.33 -2.30
C VAL A 32 5.43 -14.38 -3.36
N ARG A 33 4.72 -15.51 -3.30
CA ARG A 33 4.83 -16.57 -4.31
C ARG A 33 3.56 -16.57 -5.16
N THR A 34 3.75 -16.54 -6.47
CA THR A 34 2.69 -16.80 -7.45
C THR A 34 2.73 -18.30 -7.72
N GLY A 35 1.72 -19.05 -7.28
CA GLY A 35 1.67 -20.49 -7.50
C GLY A 35 1.13 -20.83 -8.88
N GLU A 36 1.84 -21.67 -9.64
CA GLU A 36 1.28 -22.44 -10.76
C GLU A 36 0.41 -23.61 -10.24
N GLU A 37 0.60 -24.05 -8.98
CA GLU A 37 -0.06 -25.24 -8.40
C GLU A 37 -1.41 -24.99 -7.74
N ALA A 38 -1.91 -23.75 -7.75
CA ALA A 38 -3.23 -23.47 -7.22
C ALA A 38 -4.26 -23.55 -8.35
N THR A 39 -4.72 -24.77 -8.58
CA THR A 39 -5.86 -25.09 -9.44
C THR A 39 -6.96 -24.03 -9.28
N GLN A 40 -7.21 -23.30 -10.37
CA GLN A 40 -8.23 -22.24 -10.53
C GLN A 40 -7.94 -20.89 -9.81
N GLY A 41 -7.19 -20.01 -10.50
CA GLY A 41 -7.33 -18.54 -10.35
C GLY A 41 -6.81 -17.93 -9.04
N ALA A 42 -5.76 -18.48 -8.44
CA ALA A 42 -5.38 -18.11 -7.09
C ALA A 42 -4.71 -16.73 -6.97
N ALA A 43 -5.26 -15.94 -6.04
CA ALA A 43 -4.72 -14.68 -5.58
C ALA A 43 -3.24 -14.82 -5.15
N ARG A 44 -2.44 -13.82 -5.51
CA ARG A 44 -1.06 -13.63 -5.06
C ARG A 44 -0.98 -13.72 -3.53
N LEU A 45 -0.41 -14.80 -2.98
CA LEU A 45 -0.32 -15.05 -1.54
C LEU A 45 1.09 -14.77 -1.00
N GLY A 46 1.16 -14.10 0.15
CA GLY A 46 2.39 -13.84 0.87
C GLY A 46 2.70 -14.93 1.90
N PHE A 47 3.97 -15.29 2.04
CA PHE A 47 4.48 -16.19 3.07
C PHE A 47 5.39 -15.43 4.03
N PHE A 48 5.29 -15.74 5.32
CA PHE A 48 6.06 -15.15 6.39
C PHE A 48 6.90 -16.22 7.11
N PRO A 49 8.00 -15.86 7.76
CA PRO A 49 8.67 -16.75 8.70
C PRO A 49 7.76 -17.03 9.91
N ASP A 50 7.96 -18.18 10.56
CA ASP A 50 7.10 -18.62 11.67
C ASP A 50 7.27 -17.71 12.91
N ASP A 51 8.45 -17.11 13.07
CA ASP A 51 8.80 -16.12 14.10
C ASP A 51 7.87 -14.89 14.14
N VAL A 52 7.14 -14.62 13.05
CA VAL A 52 6.20 -13.50 12.99
C VAL A 52 5.06 -13.67 13.99
N VAL A 53 4.66 -14.90 14.31
CA VAL A 53 3.59 -15.17 15.29
C VAL A 53 4.02 -14.72 16.70
N GLU A 54 5.26 -15.03 17.07
CA GLU A 54 5.85 -14.58 18.34
C GLU A 54 5.99 -13.05 18.36
N ARG A 55 6.44 -12.47 17.25
CA ARG A 55 6.60 -11.02 17.10
C ARG A 55 5.28 -10.26 17.25
N VAL A 56 4.19 -10.79 16.71
CA VAL A 56 2.83 -10.23 16.89
C VAL A 56 2.40 -10.29 18.36
N SER A 57 2.75 -11.36 19.06
CA SER A 57 2.44 -11.52 20.48
C SER A 57 3.21 -10.51 21.35
N GLU A 58 4.48 -10.24 21.02
CA GLU A 58 5.30 -9.21 21.65
C GLU A 58 4.73 -7.79 21.41
N ILE A 59 4.34 -7.48 20.17
CA ILE A 59 3.65 -6.21 19.82
C ILE A 59 2.39 -6.02 20.67
N ARG A 60 1.59 -7.07 20.86
CA ARG A 60 0.39 -7.00 21.73
C ARG A 60 0.74 -6.73 23.18
N ARG A 61 1.80 -7.36 23.70
CA ARG A 61 2.27 -7.13 25.07
C ARG A 61 2.72 -5.68 25.27
N LEU A 62 3.57 -5.16 24.39
CA LEU A 62 4.06 -3.77 24.44
C LEU A 62 2.90 -2.75 24.32
N ARG A 63 1.91 -3.06 23.48
CA ARG A 63 0.71 -2.22 23.36
C ARG A 63 -0.12 -2.20 24.66
N LYS A 64 -0.17 -3.31 25.39
CA LYS A 64 -0.83 -3.40 26.71
C LYS A 64 -0.05 -2.63 27.79
N GLU A 65 1.28 -2.58 27.67
CA GLU A 65 2.17 -1.82 28.55
C GLU A 65 2.15 -0.30 28.27
N GLY A 66 1.40 0.15 27.25
CA GLY A 66 1.22 1.57 26.94
C GLY A 66 2.30 2.16 26.03
N VAL A 67 3.14 1.33 25.42
CA VAL A 67 4.17 1.80 24.48
C VAL A 67 3.50 2.34 23.21
N SER A 68 3.89 3.57 22.82
CA SER A 68 3.41 4.19 21.60
C SER A 68 3.88 3.42 20.36
N MET A 69 3.07 3.39 19.31
CA MET A 69 3.42 2.74 18.04
C MET A 69 4.70 3.33 17.40
N ALA A 70 5.02 4.59 17.68
CA ALA A 70 6.23 5.25 17.18
C ALA A 70 7.52 4.76 17.86
N ASP A 71 7.43 4.34 19.13
CA ASP A 71 8.58 3.89 19.94
C ASP A 71 8.76 2.37 19.90
N MET A 72 7.70 1.65 19.48
CA MET A 72 7.68 0.21 19.39
C MET A 72 8.85 -0.38 18.55
N PRO A 73 9.26 0.19 17.40
CA PRO A 73 10.39 -0.34 16.64
C PRO A 73 11.71 -0.40 17.42
N ASN A 74 11.91 0.50 18.40
CA ASN A 74 13.12 0.55 19.22
C ASN A 74 13.08 -0.42 20.41
N SER A 75 11.90 -0.77 20.93
CA SER A 75 11.74 -1.66 22.07
C SER A 75 11.61 -3.14 21.70
N LEU A 76 11.33 -3.41 20.42
CA LEU A 76 11.23 -4.76 19.91
C LEU A 76 12.60 -5.39 19.75
N THR A 77 12.69 -6.67 20.10
CA THR A 77 13.91 -7.44 19.81
C THR A 77 14.17 -7.44 18.29
N PRO A 78 15.40 -7.12 17.85
CA PRO A 78 15.77 -7.32 16.46
C PRO A 78 15.64 -8.80 16.16
N LEU A 79 14.84 -9.14 15.14
CA LEU A 79 14.62 -10.52 14.74
C LEU A 79 15.99 -11.18 14.51
N THR A 80 16.30 -12.22 15.27
CA THR A 80 17.56 -12.94 15.18
C THR A 80 17.77 -13.41 13.75
N SER A 81 18.91 -12.98 13.23
CA SER A 81 19.32 -13.06 11.85
C SER A 81 19.47 -14.52 11.39
N SER A 82 18.60 -14.95 10.48
CA SER A 82 19.01 -15.85 9.38
C SER A 82 18.43 -15.47 8.01
N GLU A 83 17.60 -14.43 7.93
CA GLU A 83 17.14 -13.83 6.65
C GLU A 83 17.12 -12.28 6.72
N MET A 84 17.92 -11.69 7.63
CA MET A 84 18.10 -10.23 7.78
C MET A 84 19.47 -9.74 7.27
N VAL A 85 20.04 -10.41 6.27
CA VAL A 85 21.23 -9.91 5.56
C VAL A 85 20.98 -9.96 4.06
N GLU A 86 20.11 -9.06 3.57
CA GLU A 86 20.15 -8.53 2.19
C GLU A 86 18.96 -7.57 2.02
N TRP A 87 19.03 -6.35 2.56
CA TRP A 87 18.41 -5.15 1.93
C TRP A 87 18.54 -3.86 2.76
N ALA A 88 19.14 -3.88 3.95
CA ALA A 88 19.44 -2.65 4.71
C ALA A 88 20.52 -1.77 4.05
N THR A 89 21.13 -2.21 2.94
CA THR A 89 22.05 -1.42 2.12
C THR A 89 21.59 -1.35 0.66
N ALA A 90 20.33 -0.96 0.43
CA ALA A 90 19.95 -0.48 -0.90
C ALA A 90 20.26 1.02 -0.97
N PRO A 91 21.16 1.50 -1.87
CA PRO A 91 21.35 2.92 -2.04
C PRO A 91 20.01 3.52 -2.45
N LYS A 92 19.72 4.71 -1.92
CA LYS A 92 18.61 5.59 -2.30
C LYS A 92 18.58 5.68 -3.83
N ARG A 93 17.79 4.80 -4.48
CA ARG A 93 17.53 4.88 -5.92
C ARG A 93 16.73 6.15 -6.12
N GLU A 94 17.44 7.23 -6.44
CA GLU A 94 16.88 8.31 -7.22
C GLU A 94 16.18 7.66 -8.41
N ARG A 95 14.85 7.70 -8.40
CA ARG A 95 14.05 7.29 -9.55
C ARG A 95 14.34 8.30 -10.65
N MET A 96 15.39 8.03 -11.40
CA MET A 96 15.60 8.56 -12.73
C MET A 96 14.47 7.99 -13.59
N TYR A 97 13.37 8.74 -13.69
CA TYR A 97 12.39 8.50 -14.74
C TYR A 97 13.03 8.97 -16.04
N GLU A 98 13.41 8.02 -16.90
CA GLU A 98 13.50 8.32 -18.32
C GLU A 98 12.12 8.76 -18.81
N PRO A 99 11.98 9.93 -19.46
CA PRO A 99 10.72 10.29 -20.06
C PRO A 99 10.52 9.37 -21.26
N CYS A 100 9.56 8.45 -21.15
CA CYS A 100 8.99 7.79 -22.31
C CYS A 100 8.40 8.88 -23.22
N SER A 101 9.19 9.28 -24.21
CA SER A 101 8.77 10.09 -25.34
C SER A 101 7.87 9.23 -26.21
N GLY A 102 6.57 9.35 -26.05
CA GLY A 102 5.61 8.55 -26.79
C GLY A 102 4.18 9.05 -26.62
N HIS A 103 3.77 9.94 -27.52
CA HIS A 103 2.38 10.20 -27.89
C HIS A 103 1.41 10.61 -26.76
N LEU A 104 1.43 11.90 -26.41
CA LEU A 104 0.16 12.58 -26.10
C LEU A 104 0.02 13.78 -27.03
N ALA A 105 -1.03 13.71 -27.84
CA ALA A 105 -1.49 14.78 -28.68
C ALA A 105 -1.56 16.10 -27.88
N ARG A 106 -1.00 17.14 -28.48
CA ARG A 106 -0.96 18.52 -28.02
C ARG A 106 -2.38 19.05 -27.77
N ALA A 107 -2.89 18.85 -26.56
CA ALA A 107 -4.01 19.62 -26.05
C ALA A 107 -3.50 21.02 -25.65
N LYS A 108 -4.00 22.05 -26.33
CA LYS A 108 -3.68 23.46 -26.09
C LYS A 108 -3.99 23.83 -24.63
N ARG A 109 -2.96 23.98 -23.80
CA ARG A 109 -3.11 24.59 -22.46
C ARG A 109 -3.42 26.07 -22.61
N ARG A 110 -4.63 26.49 -22.21
CA ARG A 110 -4.91 27.90 -21.89
C ARG A 110 -4.23 28.24 -20.56
N PRO A 111 -3.46 29.33 -20.45
CA PRO A 111 -2.88 29.73 -19.18
C PRO A 111 -3.90 30.55 -18.40
N THR A 112 -4.46 29.98 -17.34
CA THR A 112 -5.06 30.79 -16.27
C THR A 112 -4.12 30.71 -15.09
N GLY A 113 -3.35 31.79 -14.91
CA GLY A 113 -2.44 31.92 -13.78
C GLY A 113 -3.21 32.02 -12.46
N LYS A 114 -2.65 31.40 -11.42
CA LYS A 114 -2.52 31.96 -10.07
C LYS A 114 -1.60 31.06 -9.22
N SER A 115 -0.61 31.75 -8.65
CA SER A 115 0.34 31.42 -7.55
C SER A 115 0.94 30.02 -7.43
N VAL A 116 2.26 29.99 -7.62
CA VAL A 116 3.23 29.16 -6.90
C VAL A 116 2.95 29.23 -5.40
N GLY A 117 2.63 28.11 -4.73
CA GLY A 117 2.56 28.08 -3.27
C GLY A 117 1.83 26.90 -2.62
N GLU A 118 0.80 26.34 -3.26
CA GLU A 118 0.09 25.18 -2.71
C GLU A 118 -0.03 24.10 -3.79
N LEU A 119 0.55 22.93 -3.52
CA LEU A 119 0.24 21.73 -4.28
C LEU A 119 -1.28 21.49 -4.14
N PRO A 120 -2.06 21.44 -5.24
CA PRO A 120 -3.48 21.19 -5.13
C PRO A 120 -3.66 19.86 -4.40
N ARG A 121 -4.32 19.90 -3.25
CA ARG A 121 -4.73 18.69 -2.54
C ARG A 121 -5.72 17.98 -3.44
N LEU A 122 -5.24 17.00 -4.19
CA LEU A 122 -6.06 16.13 -5.04
C LEU A 122 -6.81 15.16 -4.12
N THR A 123 -7.95 15.61 -3.60
CA THR A 123 -8.95 14.69 -3.06
C THR A 123 -9.86 14.28 -4.21
N ILE A 124 -10.51 13.12 -4.08
CA ILE A 124 -11.45 12.61 -5.10
C ILE A 124 -12.54 13.66 -5.41
N GLU A 125 -12.88 14.48 -4.43
CA GLU A 125 -13.87 15.55 -4.53
C GLU A 125 -13.33 16.87 -5.10
N SER A 126 -12.04 17.18 -4.96
CA SER A 126 -11.47 18.49 -5.35
C SER A 126 -10.82 18.51 -6.74
N HIS A 127 -11.01 17.46 -7.55
CA HIS A 127 -10.41 17.38 -8.87
C HIS A 127 -11.21 18.18 -9.92
N SER A 128 -10.53 19.03 -10.69
CA SER A 128 -11.16 19.92 -11.68
C SER A 128 -11.58 19.25 -12.99
N ALA A 129 -10.94 18.15 -13.38
CA ALA A 129 -11.32 17.37 -14.56
C ALA A 129 -12.51 16.42 -14.28
N PRO A 130 -13.25 15.99 -15.32
CA PRO A 130 -14.35 15.04 -15.17
C PRO A 130 -13.87 13.70 -14.60
N ALA A 131 -14.55 13.22 -13.55
CA ALA A 131 -14.26 11.97 -12.87
C ALA A 131 -15.55 11.20 -12.57
N TYR A 132 -15.50 9.88 -12.69
CA TYR A 132 -16.59 8.97 -12.36
C TYR A 132 -16.05 7.65 -11.83
N PHE A 133 -16.90 6.90 -11.13
CA PHE A 133 -16.58 5.59 -10.58
C PHE A 133 -17.54 4.54 -11.11
N VAL A 134 -16.99 3.37 -11.46
CA VAL A 134 -17.75 2.22 -11.94
C VAL A 134 -17.56 1.03 -11.02
N ASN A 135 -18.62 0.24 -10.84
CA ASN A 135 -18.52 -1.02 -10.09
C ASN A 135 -18.01 -2.17 -10.99
N ASN A 136 -17.89 -3.36 -10.42
CA ASN A 136 -17.43 -4.56 -11.13
C ASN A 136 -18.40 -5.04 -12.24
N ARG A 137 -19.61 -4.48 -12.31
CA ARG A 137 -20.62 -4.73 -13.35
C ARG A 137 -20.63 -3.65 -14.43
N LEU A 138 -19.66 -2.72 -14.40
CA LEU A 138 -19.56 -1.56 -15.29
C LEU A 138 -20.73 -0.56 -15.14
N GLU A 139 -21.39 -0.55 -13.99
CA GLU A 139 -22.42 0.44 -13.66
C GLU A 139 -21.76 1.67 -13.06
N LEU A 140 -22.17 2.87 -13.51
CA LEU A 140 -21.78 4.15 -12.92
C LEU A 140 -22.41 4.28 -11.53
N ILE A 141 -21.57 4.38 -10.49
CA ILE A 141 -22.03 4.51 -9.10
C ILE A 141 -21.75 5.89 -8.50
N TRP A 142 -20.92 6.70 -9.16
CA TRP A 142 -20.60 8.05 -8.73
C TRP A 142 -19.98 8.87 -9.87
N TRP A 143 -20.20 10.18 -9.88
CA TRP A 143 -19.52 11.15 -10.75
C TRP A 143 -19.44 12.53 -10.10
N ASN A 144 -18.54 13.40 -10.59
CA ASN A 144 -18.45 14.80 -10.16
C ASN A 144 -19.22 15.75 -11.09
N GLU A 145 -19.45 17.00 -10.66
CA GLU A 145 -20.17 18.01 -11.45
C GLU A 145 -19.54 18.26 -12.83
N SER A 146 -18.20 18.19 -12.93
CA SER A 146 -17.51 18.33 -14.22
C SER A 146 -17.86 17.19 -15.18
N ALA A 147 -17.94 15.95 -14.70
CA ALA A 147 -18.36 14.80 -15.49
C ALA A 147 -19.84 14.86 -15.88
N GLU A 148 -20.70 15.39 -15.01
CA GLU A 148 -22.11 15.62 -15.33
C GLU A 148 -22.25 16.54 -16.56
N ARG A 149 -21.61 17.71 -16.52
CA ARG A 149 -21.70 18.71 -17.61
C ARG A 149 -21.04 18.30 -18.91
N GLU A 150 -19.93 17.56 -18.87
CA GLU A 150 -19.13 17.26 -20.08
C GLU A 150 -19.43 15.88 -20.69
N LEU A 151 -19.83 14.90 -19.87
CA LEU A 151 -19.96 13.50 -20.31
C LEU A 151 -21.39 12.97 -20.24
N LEU A 152 -22.20 13.42 -19.27
CA LEU A 152 -23.52 12.82 -18.98
C LEU A 152 -24.70 13.69 -19.46
N GLY A 153 -24.52 15.00 -19.60
CA GLY A 153 -25.49 15.93 -20.18
C GLY A 153 -26.41 16.56 -19.15
#